data_AF-A0A2D5XQM4-F1
#
_entry.id   AF-A0A2D5XQM4-F1
#
_cell.length_a   1.000
_cell.length_b   1.000
_cell.length_c   1.000
_cell.angle_alpha   90.00
_cell.angle_beta   90.00
_cell.angle_gamma   90.00
#
_symmetry.space_group_name_H-M   'P 1'
#
loop_
_entity.id
_entity.type
_entity.pdbx_description
1 polymer ?
#
loop_
_entity_poly.entity_id
_entity_poly.type
_entity_poly.pdbx_seq_one_letter_code
_entity_poly.pdbx_strand_id
1 'polypeptide(L)'
;MQKSTHLIILGLFLVGGASAQATGVTLGKVRATFSKADTNGDALLSRAEAAAAGIPSRDMQRMDADKSGSLSGEEFIVYYSQLLSRAGRSSAKDLEAEVKRINAARRAAQQKKDQDRKDKARADKKANDQARIDQARADKKASDQARIDQARADKEANDQARIDQARADKKASDQARIDQARADKKADDQARIDQARADKKASDQARIDAVRAKKEAKDQTGNDAGKGTPEPVQAPMSDSDRAAKLLRAAVASGRVTKAAAKDVFDLLTNTTLPTKVEELRRLHQVATARVSALAKSGSLSPTEARELHKALTRRMQQAGVKPSPPVQTPSAKPPVRRKPGGNGPAPQARRKPNTPASKPPVGDGRKPADGSSRKKAPAKKPAVRPSEKGGSNGGR
;
A
#
# COMPACT_ATOMS: atom_id res chain seq x y z
N MET A 1 -62.28 9.88 -70.53
CA MET A 1 -63.11 8.64 -70.51
C MET A 1 -62.32 7.49 -71.12
N GLN A 2 -61.51 6.77 -70.33
CA GLN A 2 -60.94 5.49 -70.77
C GLN A 2 -61.79 4.38 -70.18
N LYS A 3 -62.54 3.72 -71.07
CA LYS A 3 -63.52 2.68 -70.77
C LYS A 3 -62.79 1.38 -70.41
N SER A 4 -63.09 0.88 -69.21
CA SER A 4 -63.11 -0.51 -68.76
C SER A 4 -62.54 -1.56 -69.73
N THR A 5 -61.31 -2.04 -69.48
CA THR A 5 -60.76 -3.24 -70.16
C THR A 5 -59.87 -4.09 -69.24
N HIS A 6 -60.22 -4.23 -67.96
CA HIS A 6 -59.38 -4.96 -66.97
C HIS A 6 -60.05 -6.14 -66.28
N LEU A 7 -61.07 -6.75 -66.92
CA LEU A 7 -61.78 -7.92 -66.37
C LEU A 7 -61.42 -9.27 -67.05
N ILE A 8 -60.33 -9.34 -67.82
CA ILE A 8 -60.20 -10.38 -68.86
C ILE A 8 -59.31 -11.58 -68.46
N ILE A 9 -58.38 -11.50 -67.49
CA ILE A 9 -57.53 -12.66 -67.18
C ILE A 9 -58.07 -13.50 -66.01
N LEU A 10 -58.46 -12.88 -64.89
CA LEU A 10 -59.07 -13.62 -63.76
C LEU A 10 -60.58 -13.84 -63.92
N GLY A 11 -61.27 -13.00 -64.69
CA GLY A 11 -62.73 -13.06 -64.91
C GLY A 11 -63.16 -14.00 -66.05
N LEU A 12 -62.31 -14.28 -67.04
CA LEU A 12 -62.72 -14.98 -68.27
C LEU A 12 -62.68 -16.52 -68.17
N PHE A 13 -62.11 -17.10 -67.10
CA PHE A 13 -62.17 -18.54 -66.84
C PHE A 13 -63.31 -18.94 -65.87
N LEU A 14 -64.34 -18.10 -65.76
CA LEU A 14 -65.56 -18.33 -64.97
C LEU A 14 -66.68 -19.08 -65.71
N VAL A 15 -66.60 -19.25 -67.04
CA VAL A 15 -67.69 -19.82 -67.82
C VAL A 15 -67.23 -21.12 -68.48
N GLY A 16 -67.80 -22.23 -68.01
CA GLY A 16 -67.60 -23.56 -68.59
C GLY A 16 -68.50 -24.54 -67.86
N GLY A 17 -69.70 -24.77 -68.39
CA GLY A 17 -70.66 -25.74 -67.88
C GLY A 17 -70.35 -27.15 -68.37
N ALA A 18 -70.51 -28.13 -67.48
CA ALA A 18 -71.15 -29.44 -67.70
C ALA A 18 -70.97 -30.29 -66.43
N SER A 19 -72.02 -31.02 -66.10
CA SER A 19 -72.22 -31.89 -64.93
C SER A 19 -71.15 -32.95 -64.69
N ALA A 20 -70.61 -33.03 -63.47
CA ALA A 20 -70.35 -34.27 -62.69
C ALA A 20 -69.38 -33.95 -61.53
N GLN A 21 -69.88 -34.10 -60.28
CA GLN A 21 -69.18 -33.86 -59.01
C GLN A 21 -68.68 -32.42 -58.80
N ALA A 22 -69.00 -31.84 -57.64
CA ALA A 22 -68.52 -30.51 -57.23
C ALA A 22 -67.00 -30.54 -56.99
N THR A 23 -66.22 -30.56 -58.06
CA THR A 23 -64.76 -30.53 -58.03
C THR A 23 -64.34 -29.06 -57.92
N GLY A 24 -63.91 -28.67 -56.71
CA GLY A 24 -63.39 -27.32 -56.47
C GLY A 24 -62.19 -26.99 -57.36
N VAL A 25 -61.76 -25.73 -57.38
CA VAL A 25 -60.58 -25.32 -58.16
C VAL A 25 -59.32 -25.98 -57.60
N THR A 26 -58.57 -26.66 -58.47
CA THR A 26 -57.35 -27.40 -58.14
C THR A 26 -56.11 -26.50 -58.10
N LEU A 27 -55.08 -26.94 -57.37
CA LEU A 27 -53.79 -26.25 -57.28
C LEU A 27 -53.12 -26.09 -58.65
N GLY A 28 -53.22 -27.11 -59.52
CA GLY A 28 -52.68 -27.06 -60.88
C GLY A 28 -53.29 -25.92 -61.71
N LYS A 29 -54.60 -25.66 -61.56
CA LYS A 29 -55.28 -24.56 -62.24
C LYS A 29 -54.82 -23.20 -61.71
N VAL A 30 -54.60 -23.07 -60.40
CA VAL A 30 -54.05 -21.84 -59.80
C VAL A 30 -52.63 -21.55 -60.31
N ARG A 31 -51.76 -22.57 -60.36
CA ARG A 31 -50.38 -22.42 -60.90
C ARG A 31 -50.37 -22.08 -62.39
N ALA A 32 -51.29 -22.64 -63.17
CA ALA A 32 -51.44 -22.27 -64.58
C ALA A 32 -51.90 -20.81 -64.75
N THR A 33 -52.79 -20.31 -63.87
CA THR A 33 -53.17 -18.89 -63.88
C THR A 33 -52.00 -17.99 -63.51
N PHE A 34 -51.18 -18.38 -62.52
CA PHE A 34 -49.95 -17.67 -62.16
C PHE A 34 -48.99 -17.57 -63.35
N SER A 35 -48.66 -18.70 -63.97
CA SER A 35 -47.71 -18.75 -65.10
C SER A 35 -48.19 -17.99 -66.35
N LYS A 36 -49.48 -17.73 -66.50
CA LYS A 36 -50.01 -16.89 -67.59
C LYS A 36 -49.91 -15.41 -67.29
N ALA A 37 -49.95 -15.05 -66.01
CA ALA A 37 -49.82 -13.68 -65.56
C ALA A 37 -48.36 -13.27 -65.42
N ASP A 38 -47.47 -14.21 -65.12
CA ASP A 38 -46.01 -14.09 -65.16
C ASP A 38 -45.51 -14.15 -66.61
N THR A 39 -45.34 -12.98 -67.23
CA THR A 39 -44.98 -12.86 -68.65
C THR A 39 -43.48 -12.98 -68.89
N ASN A 40 -42.66 -12.58 -67.93
CA ASN A 40 -41.21 -12.64 -68.04
C ASN A 40 -40.62 -13.98 -67.54
N GLY A 41 -41.41 -14.82 -66.87
CA GLY A 41 -41.04 -16.14 -66.41
C GLY A 41 -40.10 -16.14 -65.20
N ASP A 42 -40.06 -15.05 -64.43
CA ASP A 42 -39.16 -14.91 -63.27
C ASP A 42 -39.74 -15.51 -61.97
N ALA A 43 -40.91 -16.13 -62.06
CA ALA A 43 -41.66 -16.71 -60.94
C ALA A 43 -42.11 -15.68 -59.89
N LEU A 44 -42.19 -14.40 -60.24
CA LEU A 44 -42.71 -13.31 -59.44
C LEU A 44 -43.70 -12.47 -60.26
N LEU A 45 -44.89 -12.26 -59.73
CA LEU A 45 -45.83 -11.30 -60.34
C LEU A 45 -45.43 -9.89 -59.94
N SER A 46 -44.77 -9.18 -60.85
CA SER A 46 -44.48 -7.75 -60.69
C SER A 46 -45.77 -6.92 -60.64
N ARG A 47 -45.68 -5.65 -60.23
CA ARG A 47 -46.86 -4.76 -60.20
C ARG A 47 -47.52 -4.58 -61.56
N ALA A 48 -46.72 -4.54 -62.63
CA ALA A 48 -47.23 -4.36 -63.97
C ALA A 48 -48.01 -5.61 -64.43
N GLU A 49 -47.46 -6.79 -64.17
CA GLU A 49 -48.07 -8.07 -64.52
C GLU A 49 -49.31 -8.38 -63.70
N ALA A 50 -49.25 -8.11 -62.40
CA ALA A 50 -50.40 -8.22 -61.52
C ALA A 50 -51.53 -7.26 -61.95
N ALA A 51 -51.20 -6.01 -62.31
CA ALA A 51 -52.18 -5.06 -62.83
C ALA A 51 -52.77 -5.53 -64.17
N ALA A 52 -51.95 -6.05 -65.09
CA ALA A 52 -52.40 -6.65 -66.35
C ALA A 52 -53.30 -7.87 -66.13
N ALA A 53 -53.05 -8.65 -65.07
CA ALA A 53 -53.87 -9.78 -64.65
C ALA A 53 -55.16 -9.38 -63.91
N GLY A 54 -55.36 -8.08 -63.63
CA GLY A 54 -56.53 -7.55 -62.93
C GLY A 54 -56.44 -7.62 -61.40
N ILE A 55 -55.24 -7.80 -60.85
CA ILE A 55 -54.98 -7.79 -59.41
C ILE A 55 -54.80 -6.33 -58.95
N PRO A 56 -55.64 -5.80 -58.05
CA PRO A 56 -55.49 -4.44 -57.55
C PRO A 56 -54.19 -4.27 -56.74
N SER A 57 -53.52 -3.12 -56.86
CA SER A 57 -52.28 -2.83 -56.11
C SER A 57 -52.46 -2.95 -54.59
N ARG A 58 -53.67 -2.69 -54.08
CA ARG A 58 -54.00 -2.87 -52.65
C ARG A 58 -53.96 -4.34 -52.23
N ASP A 59 -54.40 -5.24 -53.11
CA ASP A 59 -54.35 -6.67 -52.84
C ASP A 59 -52.91 -7.19 -52.93
N MET A 60 -52.11 -6.69 -53.87
CA MET A 60 -50.67 -6.98 -53.89
C MET A 60 -49.99 -6.62 -52.57
N GLN A 61 -50.15 -5.39 -52.08
CA GLN A 61 -49.52 -4.95 -50.83
C GLN A 61 -49.96 -5.76 -49.60
N ARG A 62 -51.18 -6.30 -49.61
CA ARG A 62 -51.70 -7.12 -48.51
C ARG A 62 -51.15 -8.55 -48.53
N MET A 63 -50.87 -9.07 -49.72
CA MET A 63 -50.49 -10.47 -49.91
C MET A 63 -48.97 -10.67 -50.03
N ASP A 64 -48.24 -9.59 -50.37
CA ASP A 64 -46.79 -9.44 -50.31
C ASP A 64 -46.32 -9.45 -48.84
N ALA A 65 -46.11 -10.66 -48.32
CA ALA A 65 -45.76 -10.92 -46.93
C ALA A 65 -44.29 -10.61 -46.65
N ASP A 66 -43.42 -10.75 -47.66
CA ASP A 66 -42.00 -10.44 -47.56
C ASP A 66 -41.65 -8.98 -47.92
N LYS A 67 -42.62 -8.22 -48.43
CA LYS A 67 -42.49 -6.82 -48.86
C LYS A 67 -41.51 -6.63 -50.01
N SER A 68 -41.38 -7.64 -50.87
CA SER A 68 -40.54 -7.59 -52.06
C SER A 68 -41.09 -6.65 -53.14
N GLY A 69 -42.38 -6.31 -53.08
CA GLY A 69 -43.07 -5.49 -54.08
C GLY A 69 -43.65 -6.27 -55.25
N SER A 70 -43.49 -7.60 -55.24
CA SER A 70 -44.04 -8.56 -56.20
C SER A 70 -44.78 -9.67 -55.45
N LEU A 71 -45.64 -10.44 -56.14
CA LEU A 71 -46.27 -11.62 -55.54
C LEU A 71 -45.55 -12.88 -56.01
N SER A 72 -44.95 -13.60 -55.07
CA SER A 72 -44.47 -14.97 -55.32
C SER A 72 -45.62 -15.93 -55.63
N GLY A 73 -45.29 -17.08 -56.23
CA GLY A 73 -46.27 -18.14 -56.49
C GLY A 73 -47.04 -18.60 -55.24
N GLU A 74 -46.39 -18.66 -54.07
CA GLU A 74 -47.04 -19.01 -52.80
C GLU A 74 -48.00 -17.91 -52.31
N GLU A 75 -47.62 -16.65 -52.44
CA GLU A 75 -48.49 -15.50 -52.11
C GLU A 75 -49.69 -15.45 -53.04
N PHE A 76 -49.48 -15.71 -54.32
CA PHE A 76 -50.54 -15.83 -55.30
C PHE A 76 -51.50 -16.98 -55.00
N ILE A 77 -51.00 -18.15 -54.58
CA ILE A 77 -51.85 -19.30 -54.19
C ILE A 77 -52.78 -18.92 -53.02
N VAL A 78 -52.25 -18.26 -52.00
CA VAL A 78 -53.05 -17.78 -50.85
C VAL A 78 -54.04 -16.70 -51.28
N TYR A 79 -53.63 -15.78 -52.16
CA TYR A 79 -54.50 -14.76 -52.74
C TYR A 79 -55.66 -15.35 -53.53
N TYR A 80 -55.35 -16.28 -54.42
CA TYR A 80 -56.33 -16.93 -55.27
C TYR A 80 -57.34 -17.73 -54.45
N SER A 81 -56.90 -18.43 -53.40
CA SER A 81 -57.78 -19.11 -52.46
C SER A 81 -58.74 -18.13 -51.75
N GLN A 82 -58.26 -16.97 -51.27
CA GLN A 82 -59.14 -15.96 -50.68
C GLN A 82 -60.14 -15.39 -51.68
N LEU A 83 -59.74 -15.22 -52.93
CA LEU A 83 -60.62 -14.75 -53.98
C LEU A 83 -61.73 -15.77 -54.29
N LEU A 84 -61.41 -17.07 -54.32
CA LEU A 84 -62.41 -18.13 -54.49
C LEU A 84 -63.42 -18.12 -53.35
N SER A 85 -62.97 -18.00 -52.09
CA SER A 85 -63.86 -17.89 -50.93
C SER A 85 -64.77 -16.67 -51.01
N ARG A 86 -64.26 -15.51 -51.43
CA ARG A 86 -65.05 -14.28 -51.62
C ARG A 86 -66.07 -14.40 -52.76
N ALA A 87 -65.76 -15.19 -53.77
CA ALA A 87 -66.64 -15.47 -54.91
C ALA A 87 -67.60 -16.65 -54.66
N GLY A 88 -67.62 -17.23 -53.45
CA GLY A 88 -68.47 -18.38 -53.12
C GLY A 88 -68.12 -19.68 -53.84
N ARG A 89 -66.89 -19.81 -54.37
CA ARG A 89 -66.43 -21.02 -55.06
C ARG A 89 -65.61 -21.92 -54.15
N SER A 90 -65.80 -23.23 -54.33
CA SER A 90 -65.07 -24.25 -53.57
C SER A 90 -63.64 -24.45 -54.09
N SER A 91 -62.71 -24.64 -53.16
CA SER A 91 -61.35 -25.12 -53.39
C SER A 91 -61.32 -26.64 -53.41
N ALA A 92 -60.44 -27.24 -54.22
CA ALA A 92 -60.15 -28.66 -54.10
C ALA A 92 -59.16 -28.93 -52.95
N LYS A 93 -59.14 -30.18 -52.47
CA LYS A 93 -58.35 -30.61 -51.31
C LYS A 93 -56.84 -30.35 -51.46
N ASP A 94 -56.32 -30.43 -52.68
CA ASP A 94 -54.92 -30.16 -53.00
C ASP A 94 -54.57 -28.68 -52.78
N LEU A 95 -55.42 -27.76 -53.23
CA LEU A 95 -55.27 -26.32 -53.01
C LEU A 95 -55.37 -25.96 -51.52
N GLU A 96 -56.33 -26.56 -50.80
CA GLU A 96 -56.50 -26.35 -49.35
C GLU A 96 -55.28 -26.84 -48.56
N ALA A 97 -54.77 -28.02 -48.90
CA ALA A 97 -53.57 -28.57 -48.30
C ALA A 97 -52.36 -27.65 -48.53
N GLU A 98 -52.22 -27.09 -49.73
CA GLU A 98 -51.12 -26.17 -50.07
C GLU A 98 -51.20 -24.87 -49.27
N VAL A 99 -52.37 -24.23 -49.24
CA VAL A 99 -52.60 -23.01 -48.46
C VAL A 99 -52.33 -23.25 -46.98
N LYS A 100 -52.74 -24.41 -46.45
CA LYS A 100 -52.44 -24.81 -45.07
C LYS A 100 -50.93 -24.95 -44.85
N ARG A 101 -50.21 -25.58 -45.79
CA ARG A 101 -48.74 -25.75 -45.70
C ARG A 101 -48.02 -24.40 -45.72
N ILE A 102 -48.39 -23.50 -46.64
CA ILE A 102 -47.81 -22.15 -46.76
C ILE A 102 -48.03 -21.36 -45.47
N ASN A 103 -49.26 -21.33 -44.95
CA ASN A 103 -49.57 -20.62 -43.70
C ASN A 103 -48.85 -21.22 -42.49
N ALA A 104 -48.71 -22.55 -42.42
CA ALA A 104 -47.95 -23.20 -41.37
C ALA A 104 -46.45 -22.85 -41.45
N ALA A 105 -45.86 -22.86 -42.65
CA ALA A 105 -44.47 -22.46 -42.87
C ALA A 105 -44.23 -21.00 -42.47
N ARG A 106 -45.13 -20.08 -42.84
CA ARG A 106 -45.07 -18.66 -42.43
C ARG A 106 -45.12 -18.49 -40.91
N ARG A 107 -46.02 -19.21 -40.23
CA ARG A 107 -46.12 -19.19 -38.76
C ARG A 107 -44.85 -19.74 -38.11
N ALA A 108 -44.30 -20.83 -38.61
CA ALA A 108 -43.06 -21.42 -38.09
C ALA A 108 -41.87 -20.46 -38.27
N ALA A 109 -41.75 -19.82 -39.45
CA ALA A 109 -40.72 -18.82 -39.71
C ALA A 109 -40.85 -17.61 -38.77
N GLN A 110 -42.08 -17.15 -38.52
CA GLN A 110 -42.34 -16.05 -37.59
C GLN A 110 -42.00 -16.43 -36.15
N GLN A 111 -42.41 -17.61 -35.69
CA GLN A 111 -42.06 -18.14 -34.37
C GLN A 111 -40.55 -18.25 -34.19
N LYS A 112 -39.83 -18.73 -35.21
CA LYS A 112 -38.37 -18.78 -35.18
C LYS A 112 -37.75 -17.38 -35.04
N LYS A 113 -38.21 -16.40 -35.82
CA LYS A 113 -37.74 -15.01 -35.70
C LYS A 113 -37.99 -14.42 -34.31
N ASP A 114 -39.16 -14.69 -33.73
CA ASP A 114 -39.50 -14.18 -32.40
C ASP A 114 -38.72 -14.91 -31.30
N GLN A 115 -38.40 -16.19 -31.49
CA GLN A 115 -37.51 -16.94 -30.62
C GLN A 115 -36.07 -16.40 -30.69
N ASP A 116 -35.53 -16.21 -31.90
CA ASP A 116 -34.20 -15.64 -32.14
C ASP A 116 -34.07 -14.24 -31.50
N ARG A 117 -35.13 -13.41 -31.58
CA ARG A 117 -35.21 -12.10 -30.89
C ARG A 117 -35.18 -12.22 -29.37
N LYS A 118 -35.94 -13.16 -28.80
CA LYS A 118 -35.96 -13.40 -27.35
C LYS A 118 -34.61 -13.90 -26.85
N ASP A 119 -33.97 -14.79 -27.58
CA ASP A 119 -32.66 -15.34 -27.21
C ASP A 119 -31.58 -14.26 -27.30
N LYS A 120 -31.61 -13.41 -28.33
CA LYS A 120 -30.76 -12.22 -28.40
C LYS A 120 -30.98 -11.27 -27.21
N ALA A 121 -32.24 -10.96 -26.88
CA ALA A 121 -32.54 -10.08 -25.75
C ALA A 121 -32.06 -10.67 -24.40
N ARG A 122 -32.15 -11.99 -24.22
CA ARG A 122 -31.61 -12.69 -23.05
C ARG A 122 -30.09 -12.64 -23.00
N ALA A 123 -29.41 -12.82 -24.13
CA ALA A 123 -27.96 -12.72 -24.23
C ALA A 123 -27.47 -11.30 -23.91
N ASP A 124 -28.11 -10.27 -24.47
CA ASP A 124 -27.80 -8.87 -24.22
C ASP A 124 -28.00 -8.52 -22.73
N LYS A 125 -29.09 -9.00 -22.12
CA LYS A 125 -29.32 -8.81 -20.68
C LYS A 125 -28.21 -9.45 -19.85
N LYS A 126 -27.82 -10.69 -20.16
CA LYS A 126 -26.75 -11.40 -19.43
C LYS A 126 -25.41 -10.67 -19.57
N ALA A 127 -25.10 -10.14 -20.75
CA ALA A 127 -23.87 -9.37 -20.98
C ALA A 127 -23.85 -8.07 -20.15
N ASN A 128 -24.97 -7.35 -20.09
CA ASN A 128 -25.10 -6.12 -19.30
C ASN A 128 -25.01 -6.39 -17.78
N ASP A 129 -25.68 -7.45 -17.31
CA ASP A 129 -25.61 -7.87 -15.90
C ASP A 129 -24.16 -8.22 -15.52
N GLN A 130 -23.41 -8.90 -16.40
CA GLN A 130 -22.00 -9.21 -16.18
C GLN A 130 -21.13 -7.95 -16.14
N ALA A 131 -21.31 -7.01 -17.08
CA ALA A 131 -20.56 -5.75 -17.11
C ALA A 131 -20.77 -4.94 -15.82
N ARG A 132 -21.99 -4.92 -15.27
CA ARG A 132 -22.29 -4.28 -13.98
C ARG A 132 -21.55 -4.93 -12.81
N ILE A 133 -21.47 -6.26 -12.77
CA ILE A 133 -20.74 -6.98 -11.72
C ILE A 133 -19.24 -6.66 -11.79
N ASP A 134 -18.68 -6.65 -13.00
CA ASP A 134 -17.25 -6.38 -13.17
C ASP A 134 -16.90 -4.92 -12.82
N GLN A 135 -17.77 -3.96 -13.15
CA GLN A 135 -17.63 -2.57 -12.71
C GLN A 135 -17.67 -2.46 -11.17
N ALA A 136 -18.64 -3.09 -10.51
CA ALA A 136 -18.74 -3.06 -9.06
C ALA A 136 -17.51 -3.66 -8.36
N ARG A 137 -16.90 -4.70 -8.94
CA ARG A 137 -15.64 -5.29 -8.44
C ARG A 137 -14.47 -4.32 -8.61
N ALA A 138 -14.36 -3.63 -9.74
CA ALA A 138 -13.32 -2.65 -9.99
C ALA A 138 -13.43 -1.46 -9.01
N ASP A 139 -14.64 -0.94 -8.80
CA ASP A 139 -14.91 0.17 -7.88
C ASP A 139 -14.56 -0.23 -6.43
N LYS A 140 -14.91 -1.45 -6.01
CA LYS A 140 -14.53 -1.96 -4.69
C LYS A 140 -13.01 -2.04 -4.53
N LYS A 141 -12.29 -2.55 -5.52
CA LYS A 141 -10.83 -2.63 -5.49
C LYS A 141 -10.17 -1.25 -5.42
N ALA A 142 -10.70 -0.27 -6.15
CA ALA A 142 -10.21 1.11 -6.10
C ALA A 142 -10.43 1.75 -4.72
N SER A 143 -11.61 1.54 -4.12
CA SER A 143 -11.92 2.03 -2.77
C SER A 143 -11.04 1.40 -1.70
N ASP A 144 -10.84 0.08 -1.76
CA ASP A 144 -9.96 -0.64 -0.84
C ASP A 144 -8.50 -0.14 -0.96
N GLN A 145 -8.02 0.13 -2.18
CA GLN A 145 -6.69 0.69 -2.39
C GLN A 145 -6.54 2.10 -1.81
N ALA A 146 -7.53 2.98 -2.04
CA ALA A 146 -7.51 4.34 -1.50
C ALA A 146 -7.47 4.35 0.04
N ARG A 147 -8.17 3.41 0.70
CA ARG A 147 -8.10 3.25 2.16
C ARG A 147 -6.71 2.82 2.66
N ILE A 148 -6.04 1.91 1.94
CA ILE A 148 -4.68 1.47 2.27
C ILE A 148 -3.69 2.62 2.12
N ASP A 149 -3.80 3.39 1.04
CA ASP A 149 -2.90 4.51 0.77
C ASP A 149 -3.10 5.62 1.81
N GLN A 150 -4.34 5.91 2.20
CA GLN A 150 -4.64 6.84 3.29
C GLN A 150 -4.03 6.37 4.62
N ALA A 151 -4.21 5.10 4.99
CA ALA A 151 -3.66 4.56 6.23
C ALA A 151 -2.12 4.59 6.27
N ARG A 152 -1.46 4.45 5.11
CA ARG A 152 0.00 4.60 5.00
C ARG A 152 0.42 6.05 5.20
N ALA A 153 -0.24 7.00 4.55
CA ALA A 153 0.04 8.42 4.70
C ALA A 153 -0.15 8.89 6.15
N ASP A 154 -1.23 8.45 6.81
CA ASP A 154 -1.50 8.77 8.21
C ASP A 154 -0.41 8.20 9.15
N LYS A 155 0.06 6.98 8.86
CA LYS A 155 1.16 6.37 9.61
C LYS A 155 2.47 7.15 9.44
N GLU A 156 2.83 7.50 8.21
CA GLU A 156 4.04 8.28 7.92
C GLU A 156 4.00 9.66 8.58
N ALA A 157 2.85 10.34 8.55
CA ALA A 157 2.67 11.63 9.21
C ALA A 157 2.86 11.53 10.74
N ASN A 158 2.31 10.48 11.37
CA ASN A 158 2.47 10.25 12.81
C ASN A 158 3.91 9.90 13.19
N ASP A 159 4.57 9.04 12.40
CA ASP A 159 5.99 8.70 12.60
C ASP A 159 6.87 9.96 12.48
N GLN A 160 6.60 10.83 11.51
CA GLN A 160 7.32 12.10 11.34
C GLN A 160 7.09 13.05 12.53
N ALA A 161 5.84 13.21 12.98
CA ALA A 161 5.51 14.04 14.15
C ALA A 161 6.24 13.56 15.42
N ARG A 162 6.37 12.24 15.62
CA ARG A 162 7.14 11.66 16.74
C ARG A 162 8.63 11.96 16.65
N ILE A 163 9.21 11.90 15.45
CA ILE A 163 10.63 12.23 15.23
C ILE A 163 10.88 13.71 15.54
N ASP A 164 10.00 14.59 15.08
CA ASP A 164 10.15 16.03 15.29
C ASP A 164 9.98 16.41 16.77
N GLN A 165 9.04 15.77 17.48
CA GLN A 165 8.91 15.91 18.93
C GLN A 165 10.18 15.46 19.66
N ALA A 166 10.71 14.28 19.33
CA ALA A 166 11.94 13.76 19.96
C ALA A 166 13.15 14.68 19.73
N ARG A 167 13.24 15.32 18.55
CA ARG A 167 14.28 16.32 18.25
C ARG A 167 14.11 17.58 19.09
N ALA A 168 12.88 18.08 19.24
CA ALA A 168 12.58 19.24 20.08
C ALA A 168 12.94 18.98 21.54
N ASP A 169 12.53 17.82 22.08
CA ASP A 169 12.83 17.41 23.46
C ASP A 169 14.34 17.29 23.70
N LYS A 170 15.08 16.71 22.74
CA LYS A 170 16.55 16.64 22.82
C LYS A 170 17.18 18.03 22.85
N LYS A 171 16.74 18.94 21.98
CA LYS A 171 17.24 20.32 21.95
C LYS A 171 16.97 21.06 23.25
N ALA A 172 15.79 20.88 23.84
CA ALA A 172 15.43 21.46 25.13
C ALA A 172 16.32 20.91 26.26
N SER A 173 16.57 19.60 26.28
CA SER A 173 17.45 18.96 27.28
C SER A 173 18.90 19.42 27.14
N ASP A 174 19.42 19.50 25.92
CA ASP A 174 20.78 19.98 25.66
C ASP A 174 20.94 21.45 26.10
N GLN A 175 19.93 22.29 25.86
CA GLN A 175 19.93 23.68 26.31
C GLN A 175 19.94 23.80 27.84
N ALA A 176 19.08 23.03 28.53
CA ALA A 176 19.04 23.02 30.00
C ALA A 176 20.39 22.61 30.61
N ARG A 177 21.10 21.65 30.00
CA ARG A 177 22.45 21.25 30.43
C ARG A 177 23.49 22.36 30.26
N ILE A 178 23.43 23.11 29.15
CA ILE A 178 24.32 24.24 28.90
C ILE A 178 24.07 25.35 29.93
N ASP A 179 22.81 25.65 30.21
CA ASP A 179 22.45 26.70 31.16
C ASP A 179 22.85 26.32 32.58
N GLN A 180 22.68 25.05 32.98
CA GLN A 180 23.20 24.54 34.25
C GLN A 180 24.73 24.66 34.35
N ALA A 181 25.48 24.23 33.32
CA ALA A 181 26.94 24.32 33.32
C ALA A 181 27.44 25.78 33.41
N ARG A 182 26.70 26.73 32.82
CA ARG A 182 26.99 28.17 32.95
C ARG A 182 26.74 28.68 34.37
N ALA A 183 25.66 28.25 35.00
CA ALA A 183 25.35 28.60 36.38
C ALA A 183 26.41 28.05 37.35
N ASP A 184 26.77 26.78 37.21
CA ASP A 184 27.81 26.13 38.02
C ASP A 184 29.16 26.84 37.86
N LYS A 185 29.55 27.20 36.63
CA LYS A 185 30.79 27.98 36.39
C LYS A 185 30.76 29.34 37.08
N LYS A 186 29.62 30.06 37.04
CA LYS A 186 29.47 31.35 37.75
C LYS A 186 29.60 31.19 39.26
N ALA A 187 29.04 30.12 39.83
CA ALA A 187 29.15 29.83 41.25
C ALA A 187 30.61 29.52 41.65
N ASP A 188 31.32 28.70 40.88
CA ASP A 188 32.74 28.40 41.09
C ASP A 188 33.63 29.64 40.99
N ASP A 189 33.42 30.49 39.97
CA ASP A 189 34.16 31.74 39.80
C ASP A 189 33.93 32.68 41.00
N GLN A 190 32.70 32.76 41.52
CA GLN A 190 32.36 33.55 42.70
C GLN A 190 33.03 33.00 43.97
N ALA A 191 32.97 31.68 44.19
CA ALA A 191 33.62 31.04 45.33
C ALA A 191 35.15 31.28 45.35
N ARG A 192 35.80 31.26 44.17
CA ARG A 192 37.24 31.60 44.04
C ARG A 192 37.54 33.04 44.41
N ILE A 193 36.70 33.99 43.99
CA ILE A 193 36.86 35.42 44.34
C ILE A 193 36.71 35.61 45.85
N ASP A 194 35.71 34.97 46.46
CA ASP A 194 35.47 35.09 47.90
C ASP A 194 36.59 34.44 48.72
N GLN A 195 37.13 33.29 48.28
CA GLN A 195 38.32 32.69 48.88
C GLN A 195 39.55 33.61 48.78
N ALA A 196 39.83 34.17 47.59
CA ALA A 196 40.97 35.08 47.42
C ALA A 196 40.86 36.34 48.30
N ARG A 197 39.64 36.84 48.52
CA ARG A 197 39.38 37.95 49.47
C ARG A 197 39.64 37.54 50.91
N ALA A 198 39.24 36.34 51.31
CA ALA A 198 39.50 35.80 52.64
C ALA A 198 41.01 35.60 52.88
N ASP A 199 41.71 35.00 51.93
CA ASP A 199 43.16 34.78 51.99
C ASP A 199 43.92 36.11 52.07
N LYS A 200 43.49 37.14 51.32
CA LYS A 200 44.06 38.48 51.42
C LYS A 200 43.87 39.09 52.81
N LYS A 201 42.67 38.99 53.38
CA LYS A 201 42.39 39.47 54.75
C LYS A 201 43.25 38.75 55.79
N ALA A 202 43.41 37.42 55.66
CA ALA A 202 44.26 36.63 56.54
C ALA A 202 45.74 37.03 56.43
N SER A 203 46.24 37.26 55.21
CA SER A 203 47.61 37.73 54.97
C SER A 203 47.85 39.14 55.54
N ASP A 204 46.91 40.07 55.32
CA ASP A 204 46.99 41.43 55.88
C ASP A 204 46.99 41.37 57.43
N GLN A 205 46.16 40.51 58.03
CA GLN A 205 46.14 40.29 59.48
C GLN A 205 47.46 39.71 60.00
N ALA A 206 47.98 38.65 59.37
CA ALA A 206 49.26 38.05 59.75
C ALA A 206 50.42 39.06 59.66
N ARG A 207 50.38 39.99 58.69
CA ARG A 207 51.38 41.07 58.59
C ARG A 207 51.25 42.07 59.74
N ILE A 208 50.03 42.43 60.15
CA ILE A 208 49.79 43.29 61.33
C ILE A 208 50.31 42.60 62.59
N ASP A 209 49.99 41.32 62.77
CA ASP A 209 50.41 40.53 63.92
C ASP A 209 51.94 40.36 63.93
N ALA A 210 52.59 40.14 62.78
CA ALA A 210 54.05 40.09 62.68
C ALA A 210 54.72 41.44 62.99
N VAL A 211 54.13 42.57 62.58
CA VAL A 211 54.62 43.91 62.95
C VAL A 211 54.46 44.15 64.45
N ARG A 212 53.35 43.71 65.04
CA ARG A 212 53.12 43.74 66.49
C ARG A 212 54.13 42.87 67.24
N ALA A 213 54.30 41.61 66.83
CA ALA A 213 55.26 40.69 67.40
C ALA A 213 56.71 41.20 67.22
N LYS A 214 57.05 41.85 66.11
CA LYS A 214 58.37 42.47 65.91
C LYS A 214 58.57 43.72 66.78
N LYS A 215 57.49 44.43 67.12
CA LYS A 215 57.52 45.54 68.10
C LYS A 215 57.71 44.97 69.51
N GLU A 216 56.95 43.94 69.87
CA GLU A 216 57.04 43.24 71.17
C GLU A 216 58.39 42.51 71.35
N ALA A 217 58.96 41.94 70.28
CA ALA A 217 60.29 41.32 70.28
C ALA A 217 61.44 42.33 70.24
N LYS A 218 61.20 43.59 69.87
CA LYS A 218 62.19 44.68 70.02
C LYS A 218 62.25 45.19 71.47
N ASP A 219 61.23 44.91 72.26
CA ASP A 219 61.14 45.25 73.69
C ASP A 219 61.61 44.10 74.61
N GLN A 220 61.98 42.94 74.06
CA GLN A 220 62.47 41.79 74.83
C GLN A 220 63.59 41.06 74.07
N THR A 221 64.84 41.47 74.30
CA THR A 221 66.02 40.64 74.01
C THR A 221 66.30 39.67 75.16
N GLY A 222 66.25 38.36 74.88
CA GLY A 222 66.88 37.35 75.72
C GLY A 222 66.38 35.91 75.49
N ASN A 223 67.14 35.14 74.69
CA ASN A 223 67.35 33.67 74.68
C ASN A 223 66.11 32.73 74.68
N ASP A 224 66.09 31.50 74.17
CA ASP A 224 67.10 30.48 73.87
C ASP A 224 66.50 29.43 72.90
N ALA A 225 67.36 28.57 72.36
CA ALA A 225 67.13 27.56 71.34
C ALA A 225 66.37 26.28 71.79
N GLY A 226 65.87 25.52 70.81
CA GLY A 226 65.42 24.12 70.96
C GLY A 226 64.55 23.64 69.78
N LYS A 227 65.14 23.19 68.67
CA LYS A 227 65.37 21.78 68.28
C LYS A 227 64.08 20.97 68.01
N GLY A 228 63.89 20.56 66.75
CA GLY A 228 62.94 19.49 66.39
C GLY A 228 62.59 19.38 64.91
N THR A 229 63.48 18.83 64.09
CA THR A 229 63.11 18.09 62.85
C THR A 229 63.26 16.61 63.15
N PRO A 230 62.21 15.81 62.93
CA PRO A 230 62.22 14.76 61.90
C PRO A 230 60.89 14.83 61.12
N GLU A 231 60.65 14.29 59.94
CA GLU A 231 61.19 13.27 59.06
C GLU A 231 60.41 13.49 57.73
N PRO A 232 60.91 13.14 56.54
CA PRO A 232 60.18 13.37 55.30
C PRO A 232 58.97 12.42 55.22
N VAL A 233 57.79 12.98 55.46
CA VAL A 233 56.50 12.32 55.21
C VAL A 233 56.47 11.85 53.76
N GLN A 234 56.39 10.53 53.64
CA GLN A 234 56.24 9.77 52.41
C GLN A 234 55.21 10.41 51.48
N ALA A 235 55.57 10.55 50.21
CA ALA A 235 54.66 11.00 49.16
C ALA A 235 53.37 10.15 49.17
N PRO A 236 52.19 10.74 48.94
CA PRO A 236 50.94 9.99 48.93
C PRO A 236 51.01 8.91 47.86
N MET A 237 50.97 7.63 48.26
CA MET A 237 50.82 6.48 47.34
C MET A 237 49.72 6.81 46.31
N SER A 238 50.03 6.67 45.03
CA SER A 238 49.05 6.93 43.97
C SER A 238 47.85 5.98 44.10
N ASP A 239 46.66 6.41 43.69
CA ASP A 239 45.45 5.57 43.74
C ASP A 239 45.65 4.25 42.96
N SER A 240 46.49 4.28 41.93
CA SER A 240 46.90 3.10 41.15
C SER A 240 47.75 2.12 41.97
N ASP A 241 48.66 2.62 42.82
CA ASP A 241 49.50 1.79 43.69
C ASP A 241 48.68 1.13 44.81
N ARG A 242 47.70 1.86 45.37
CA ARG A 242 46.77 1.33 46.37
C ARG A 242 45.89 0.22 45.77
N ALA A 243 45.36 0.45 44.57
CA ALA A 243 44.56 -0.52 43.83
C ALA A 243 45.38 -1.77 43.43
N ALA A 244 46.63 -1.58 43.01
CA ALA A 244 47.55 -2.69 42.72
C ALA A 244 47.88 -3.52 43.96
N LYS A 245 48.04 -2.88 45.14
CA LYS A 245 48.25 -3.57 46.42
C LYS A 245 47.04 -4.43 46.82
N LEU A 246 45.82 -3.92 46.66
CA LEU A 246 44.58 -4.67 46.91
C LEU A 246 44.46 -5.89 46.00
N LEU A 247 44.78 -5.73 44.71
CA LEU A 247 44.73 -6.84 43.75
C LEU A 247 45.80 -7.90 44.06
N ARG A 248 47.02 -7.50 44.47
CA ARG A 248 48.06 -8.44 44.92
C ARG A 248 47.62 -9.21 46.16
N ALA A 249 46.97 -8.56 47.12
CA ALA A 249 46.43 -9.22 48.31
C ALA A 249 45.33 -10.23 47.97
N ALA A 250 44.44 -9.92 47.02
CA ALA A 250 43.39 -10.83 46.56
C ALA A 250 43.94 -12.06 45.82
N VAL A 251 45.03 -11.91 45.07
CA VAL A 251 45.74 -13.03 44.43
C VAL A 251 46.48 -13.88 45.47
N ALA A 252 47.15 -13.26 46.44
CA ALA A 252 47.84 -13.96 47.52
C ALA A 252 46.88 -14.77 48.40
N SER A 253 45.66 -14.28 48.61
CA SER A 253 44.61 -15.00 49.34
C SER A 253 43.88 -16.07 48.51
N GLY A 254 44.28 -16.33 47.27
CA GLY A 254 43.66 -17.33 46.38
C GLY A 254 42.25 -16.96 45.87
N ARG A 255 41.76 -15.74 46.16
CA ARG A 255 40.42 -15.27 45.75
C ARG A 255 40.36 -14.95 44.25
N VAL A 256 41.50 -14.58 43.67
CA VAL A 256 41.66 -14.24 42.26
C VAL A 256 42.87 -14.98 41.70
N THR A 257 42.74 -15.64 40.54
CA THR A 257 43.88 -16.32 39.92
C THR A 257 44.87 -15.30 39.34
N LYS A 258 46.17 -15.63 39.33
CA LYS A 258 47.22 -14.76 38.75
C LYS A 258 46.93 -14.40 37.28
N ALA A 259 46.34 -15.33 36.52
CA ALA A 259 45.88 -15.10 35.16
C ALA A 259 44.71 -14.11 35.08
N ALA A 260 43.78 -14.15 36.04
CA ALA A 260 42.63 -13.25 36.07
C ALA A 260 42.98 -11.81 36.47
N ALA A 261 44.08 -11.61 37.20
CA ALA A 261 44.55 -10.31 37.66
C ALA A 261 45.52 -9.62 36.69
N LYS A 262 46.08 -10.36 35.71
CA LYS A 262 47.14 -9.89 34.82
C LYS A 262 46.76 -8.63 34.05
N ASP A 263 45.62 -8.61 33.38
CA ASP A 263 45.20 -7.48 32.53
C ASP A 263 44.94 -6.20 33.33
N VAL A 264 44.44 -6.35 34.56
CA VAL A 264 44.19 -5.24 35.49
C VAL A 264 45.51 -4.73 36.08
N PHE A 265 46.45 -5.63 36.37
CA PHE A 265 47.78 -5.30 36.88
C PHE A 265 48.64 -4.58 35.83
N ASP A 266 48.64 -5.08 34.60
CA ASP A 266 49.39 -4.51 33.49
C ASP A 266 48.92 -3.08 33.20
N LEU A 267 47.62 -2.81 33.29
CA LEU A 267 47.09 -1.46 33.06
C LEU A 267 47.37 -0.49 34.24
N LEU A 268 47.38 -1.00 35.48
CA LEU A 268 47.61 -0.19 36.68
C LEU A 268 49.10 0.12 36.94
N THR A 269 50.02 -0.78 36.56
CA THR A 269 51.42 -0.72 37.01
C THR A 269 52.46 -0.57 35.89
N ASN A 270 52.10 -0.81 34.63
CA ASN A 270 53.08 -0.72 33.55
C ASN A 270 53.42 0.74 33.23
N THR A 271 54.71 1.09 33.32
CA THR A 271 55.28 2.41 33.03
C THR A 271 55.43 2.67 31.53
N THR A 272 55.46 1.62 30.71
CA THR A 272 55.41 1.70 29.25
C THR A 272 53.99 1.42 28.77
N LEU A 273 53.15 2.45 28.82
CA LEU A 273 51.83 2.42 28.19
C LEU A 273 51.99 2.33 26.66
N PRO A 274 51.17 1.54 25.95
CA PRO A 274 51.22 1.50 24.49
C PRO A 274 50.93 2.90 23.93
N THR A 275 51.80 3.40 23.05
CA THR A 275 51.71 4.74 22.44
C THR A 275 50.48 4.91 21.53
N LYS A 276 49.75 3.83 21.26
CA LYS A 276 48.52 3.83 20.47
C LYS A 276 47.29 3.91 21.37
N VAL A 277 46.55 5.02 21.25
CA VAL A 277 45.32 5.34 22.02
C VAL A 277 44.26 4.23 21.97
N GLU A 278 44.13 3.55 20.83
CA GLU A 278 43.11 2.52 20.59
C GLU A 278 43.40 1.22 21.35
N GLU A 279 44.69 0.90 21.53
CA GLU A 279 45.13 -0.28 22.29
C GLU A 279 44.91 -0.06 23.79
N LEU A 280 45.16 1.16 24.26
CA LEU A 280 44.87 1.56 25.64
C LEU A 280 43.36 1.53 25.96
N ARG A 281 42.50 1.95 25.03
CA ARG A 281 41.04 1.83 25.17
C ARG A 281 40.58 0.37 25.26
N ARG A 282 41.14 -0.51 24.42
CA ARG A 282 40.84 -1.95 24.46
C ARG A 282 41.26 -2.58 25.78
N LEU A 283 42.47 -2.29 26.25
CA LEU A 283 42.96 -2.77 27.55
C LEU A 283 42.06 -2.30 28.71
N HIS A 284 41.62 -1.04 28.69
CA HIS A 284 40.71 -0.51 29.69
C HIS A 284 39.34 -1.19 29.69
N GLN A 285 38.77 -1.47 28.51
CA GLN A 285 37.51 -2.21 28.41
C GLN A 285 37.64 -3.63 28.98
N VAL A 286 38.72 -4.33 28.62
CA VAL A 286 39.00 -5.69 29.12
C VAL A 286 39.19 -5.68 30.64
N ALA A 287 40.00 -4.77 31.18
CA ALA A 287 40.22 -4.65 32.63
C ALA A 287 38.92 -4.31 33.39
N THR A 288 38.10 -3.40 32.86
CA THR A 288 36.82 -3.01 33.50
C THR A 288 35.81 -4.15 33.50
N ALA A 289 35.72 -4.89 32.40
CA ALA A 289 34.89 -6.09 32.29
C ALA A 289 35.37 -7.17 33.27
N ARG A 290 36.69 -7.34 33.42
CA ARG A 290 37.29 -8.32 34.34
C ARG A 290 37.01 -7.99 35.80
N VAL A 291 37.19 -6.74 36.22
CA VAL A 291 36.84 -6.28 37.58
C VAL A 291 35.35 -6.49 37.86
N SER A 292 34.50 -6.22 36.86
CA SER A 292 33.05 -6.44 36.98
C SER A 292 32.68 -7.92 37.09
N ALA A 293 33.39 -8.79 36.38
CA ALA A 293 33.20 -10.24 36.45
C ALA A 293 33.66 -10.80 37.81
N LEU A 294 34.80 -10.34 38.32
CA LEU A 294 35.33 -10.74 39.63
C LEU A 294 34.46 -10.25 40.79
N ALA A 295 33.82 -9.09 40.65
CA ALA A 295 32.81 -8.61 41.60
C ALA A 295 31.54 -9.49 41.58
N LYS A 296 31.10 -9.89 40.38
CA LYS A 296 29.93 -10.77 40.21
C LYS A 296 30.19 -12.20 40.72
N SER A 297 31.42 -12.69 40.65
CA SER A 297 31.80 -14.00 41.17
C SER A 297 32.05 -14.02 42.69
N GLY A 298 31.94 -12.87 43.37
CA GLY A 298 32.24 -12.76 44.81
C GLY A 298 33.73 -12.82 45.16
N SER A 299 34.60 -12.87 44.15
CA SER A 299 36.06 -12.91 44.31
C SER A 299 36.65 -11.58 44.77
N LEU A 300 35.98 -10.46 44.45
CA LEU A 300 36.29 -9.11 44.91
C LEU A 300 35.07 -8.54 45.64
N SER A 301 35.30 -7.83 46.75
CA SER A 301 34.22 -7.13 47.44
C SER A 301 33.69 -5.96 46.60
N PRO A 302 32.42 -5.52 46.81
CA PRO A 302 31.88 -4.37 46.08
C PRO A 302 32.66 -3.08 46.29
N THR A 303 33.34 -2.92 47.43
CA THR A 303 34.20 -1.78 47.73
C THR A 303 35.55 -1.90 47.00
N GLU A 304 36.18 -3.07 47.00
CA GLU A 304 37.41 -3.36 46.23
C GLU A 304 37.18 -3.14 44.72
N ALA A 305 36.04 -3.59 44.19
CA ALA A 305 35.69 -3.41 42.77
C ALA A 305 35.50 -1.92 42.39
N ARG A 306 34.87 -1.13 43.26
CA ARG A 306 34.70 0.33 43.05
C ARG A 306 36.03 1.06 43.07
N GLU A 307 36.93 0.71 43.99
CA GLU A 307 38.25 1.31 44.06
C GLU A 307 39.11 0.95 42.84
N LEU A 308 39.03 -0.29 42.34
CA LEU A 308 39.68 -0.69 41.10
C LEU A 308 39.11 0.06 39.88
N HIS A 309 37.80 0.24 39.76
CA HIS A 309 37.20 1.03 38.68
C HIS A 309 37.60 2.51 38.72
N LYS A 310 37.67 3.12 39.91
CA LYS A 310 38.16 4.49 40.07
C LYS A 310 39.62 4.62 39.65
N ALA A 311 40.48 3.70 40.07
CA ALA A 311 41.90 3.72 39.72
C ALA A 311 42.13 3.52 38.20
N LEU A 312 41.39 2.60 37.57
CA LEU A 312 41.42 2.39 36.12
C LEU A 312 40.96 3.63 35.34
N THR A 313 39.93 4.32 35.83
CA THR A 313 39.40 5.55 35.19
C THR A 313 40.39 6.71 35.33
N ARG A 314 40.99 6.88 36.51
CA ARG A 314 42.05 7.90 36.74
C ARG A 314 43.27 7.64 35.87
N ARG A 315 43.67 6.37 35.69
CA ARG A 315 44.78 6.00 34.80
C ARG A 315 44.52 6.38 33.34
N MET A 316 43.29 6.21 32.85
CA MET A 316 42.89 6.68 31.51
C MET A 316 42.95 8.19 31.36
N GLN A 317 42.51 8.93 32.38
CA GLN A 317 42.58 10.40 32.41
C GLN A 317 44.02 10.92 32.42
N GLN A 318 44.91 10.28 33.19
CA GLN A 318 46.34 10.61 33.22
C GLN A 318 47.02 10.35 31.87
N ALA A 319 46.57 9.36 31.10
CA ALA A 319 47.05 9.09 29.75
C ALA A 319 46.41 10.00 28.66
N GLY A 320 45.58 10.97 29.03
CA GLY A 320 44.94 11.91 28.10
C GLY A 320 43.81 11.30 27.26
N VAL A 321 43.30 10.11 27.61
CA VAL A 321 42.29 9.39 26.85
C VAL A 321 40.94 9.44 27.57
N LYS A 322 39.91 10.01 26.92
CA LYS A 322 38.54 10.05 27.47
C LYS A 322 38.02 8.63 27.74
N PRO A 323 37.55 8.31 28.97
CA PRO A 323 37.02 7.00 29.30
C PRO A 323 35.78 6.71 28.45
N SER A 324 35.69 5.50 27.89
CA SER A 324 34.50 5.04 27.17
C SER A 324 33.40 4.67 28.18
N PRO A 325 32.12 5.02 27.94
CA PRO A 325 31.04 4.63 28.84
C PRO A 325 30.92 3.10 28.93
N PRO A 326 30.49 2.56 30.08
CA PRO A 326 30.35 1.11 30.24
C PRO A 326 29.32 0.57 29.25
N VAL A 327 29.75 -0.38 28.42
CA VAL A 327 28.87 -1.11 27.50
C VAL A 327 27.88 -1.90 28.35
N GLN A 328 26.61 -1.49 28.32
CA GLN A 328 25.50 -2.33 28.75
C GLN A 328 25.48 -3.56 27.85
N THR A 329 25.85 -4.72 28.38
CA THR A 329 25.52 -6.00 27.75
C THR A 329 24.00 -6.10 27.63
N PRO A 330 23.44 -6.52 26.48
CA PRO A 330 22.00 -6.70 26.37
C PRO A 330 21.53 -7.72 27.40
N SER A 331 20.57 -7.31 28.25
CA SER A 331 19.89 -8.19 29.20
C SER A 331 19.29 -9.38 28.44
N ALA A 332 19.79 -10.57 28.74
CA ALA A 332 19.12 -11.81 28.43
C ALA A 332 17.73 -11.79 29.10
N LYS A 333 16.68 -11.78 28.28
CA LYS A 333 15.30 -11.94 28.72
C LYS A 333 15.19 -13.29 29.46
N PRO A 334 14.53 -13.37 30.63
CA PRO A 334 14.41 -14.65 31.34
C PRO A 334 13.60 -15.63 30.49
N PRO A 335 13.96 -16.94 30.46
CA PRO A 335 13.17 -17.93 29.76
C PRO A 335 11.79 -18.04 30.41
N VAL A 336 10.76 -17.85 29.59
CA VAL A 336 9.37 -18.07 29.98
C VAL A 336 9.20 -19.54 30.33
N ARG A 337 8.91 -19.79 31.61
CA ARG A 337 8.55 -21.09 32.15
C ARG A 337 7.23 -21.55 31.52
N ARG A 338 7.30 -22.33 30.43
CA ARG A 338 6.15 -23.07 29.90
C ARG A 338 5.92 -24.31 30.77
N LYS A 339 4.74 -24.39 31.40
CA LYS A 339 4.22 -25.64 31.99
C LYS A 339 3.97 -26.68 30.87
N PRO A 340 4.07 -27.98 31.17
CA PRO A 340 3.92 -29.05 30.19
C PRO A 340 2.45 -29.44 29.98
N GLY A 341 2.12 -29.90 28.78
CA GLY A 341 0.92 -30.72 28.50
C GLY A 341 -0.03 -30.13 27.46
N GLY A 342 -0.16 -30.80 26.31
CA GLY A 342 -1.22 -30.53 25.31
C GLY A 342 -0.85 -30.96 23.89
N ASN A 343 -1.24 -32.18 23.52
CA ASN A 343 -1.05 -32.87 22.24
C ASN A 343 -1.50 -32.09 20.98
N GLY A 344 -0.77 -32.26 19.87
CA GLY A 344 -1.25 -31.96 18.50
C GLY A 344 -0.14 -32.02 17.43
N PRO A 345 -0.36 -32.61 16.24
CA PRO A 345 0.66 -33.37 15.52
C PRO A 345 1.54 -32.57 14.54
N ALA A 346 2.66 -33.19 14.18
CA ALA A 346 3.80 -32.68 13.40
C ALA A 346 3.48 -32.28 11.94
N PRO A 347 4.18 -31.27 11.37
CA PRO A 347 4.16 -31.02 9.94
C PRO A 347 5.23 -31.83 9.20
N GLN A 348 4.79 -32.48 8.13
CA GLN A 348 5.55 -33.38 7.28
C GLN A 348 6.60 -32.63 6.43
N ALA A 349 7.70 -33.35 6.19
CA ALA A 349 8.82 -32.97 5.35
C ALA A 349 8.39 -32.60 3.91
N ARG A 350 8.85 -31.44 3.41
CA ARG A 350 8.86 -31.13 1.97
C ARG A 350 10.26 -31.32 1.41
N ARG A 351 10.34 -32.28 0.49
CA ARG A 351 11.47 -32.63 -0.36
C ARG A 351 11.86 -31.45 -1.27
N LYS A 352 13.17 -31.29 -1.49
CA LYS A 352 13.73 -30.60 -2.68
C LYS A 352 13.58 -31.51 -3.91
N PRO A 353 13.66 -30.96 -5.14
CA PRO A 353 14.94 -31.08 -5.85
C PRO A 353 15.38 -29.86 -6.71
N ASN A 354 16.69 -29.90 -6.98
CA ASN A 354 17.64 -29.13 -7.81
C ASN A 354 17.26 -28.93 -9.32
N THR A 355 17.32 -27.71 -9.89
CA THR A 355 18.27 -27.08 -10.90
C THR A 355 18.27 -27.61 -12.36
N PRO A 356 18.85 -26.96 -13.42
CA PRO A 356 19.32 -25.56 -13.71
C PRO A 356 19.05 -25.05 -15.19
N ALA A 357 19.75 -23.97 -15.64
CA ALA A 357 20.01 -23.44 -17.02
C ALA A 357 19.02 -22.40 -17.59
N SER A 358 19.33 -21.40 -18.44
CA SER A 358 20.52 -20.70 -18.97
C SER A 358 20.00 -19.45 -19.74
N LYS A 359 20.82 -18.40 -19.86
CA LYS A 359 20.66 -17.05 -20.49
C LYS A 359 20.66 -17.07 -22.06
N PRO A 360 20.59 -15.96 -22.87
CA PRO A 360 20.25 -14.52 -22.69
C PRO A 360 19.40 -13.91 -23.89
N PRO A 361 19.62 -12.69 -24.46
CA PRO A 361 18.67 -11.55 -24.44
C PRO A 361 18.15 -11.10 -25.84
N VAL A 362 17.13 -10.24 -25.89
CA VAL A 362 16.75 -9.50 -27.12
C VAL A 362 16.48 -8.03 -26.75
N GLY A 363 17.22 -7.13 -27.40
CA GLY A 363 16.97 -5.70 -27.41
C GLY A 363 16.11 -5.30 -28.61
N ASP A 364 15.44 -4.16 -28.48
CA ASP A 364 15.02 -3.20 -29.52
C ASP A 364 14.13 -2.18 -28.78
N GLY A 365 14.43 -0.89 -28.68
CA GLY A 365 14.95 -0.01 -29.72
C GLY A 365 13.78 0.52 -30.55
N ARG A 366 13.05 1.53 -30.06
CA ARG A 366 12.33 2.54 -30.88
C ARG A 366 11.74 3.68 -30.03
N LYS A 367 12.35 4.86 -30.22
CA LYS A 367 11.81 6.21 -30.00
C LYS A 367 10.79 6.53 -31.12
N PRO A 368 9.83 7.45 -30.92
CA PRO A 368 9.96 8.81 -31.51
C PRO A 368 9.37 9.89 -30.54
N ALA A 369 9.99 11.04 -30.21
CA ALA A 369 10.04 12.33 -30.94
C ALA A 369 8.80 12.56 -31.82
N ASP A 370 7.93 13.55 -31.67
CA ASP A 370 8.10 15.00 -31.56
C ASP A 370 6.66 15.60 -31.47
N GLY A 371 6.49 16.84 -31.01
CA GLY A 371 5.26 17.57 -31.30
C GLY A 371 4.69 18.51 -30.22
N SER A 372 5.33 19.67 -30.08
CA SER A 372 4.72 21.01 -29.99
C SER A 372 3.53 21.30 -29.03
N SER A 373 3.83 22.17 -28.07
CA SER A 373 3.21 23.50 -27.89
C SER A 373 1.68 23.62 -27.80
N ARG A 374 1.17 24.00 -26.62
CA ARG A 374 0.39 25.25 -26.42
C ARG A 374 0.02 25.51 -24.96
N LYS A 375 0.36 26.72 -24.50
CA LYS A 375 -0.15 27.43 -23.32
C LYS A 375 -1.69 27.49 -23.34
N LYS A 376 -2.35 27.28 -22.19
CA LYS A 376 -3.49 28.11 -21.73
C LYS A 376 -3.77 27.89 -20.23
N ALA A 377 -4.10 29.00 -19.57
CA ALA A 377 -4.21 29.25 -18.14
C ALA A 377 -5.50 28.67 -17.49
N PRO A 378 -5.68 28.72 -16.15
CA PRO A 378 -6.60 27.87 -15.40
C PRO A 378 -8.03 28.43 -15.30
N ALA A 379 -9.01 27.53 -15.33
CA ALA A 379 -10.43 27.85 -15.14
C ALA A 379 -10.81 27.91 -13.65
N LYS A 380 -11.61 28.94 -13.35
CA LYS A 380 -12.09 29.39 -12.04
C LYS A 380 -13.12 28.44 -11.41
N LYS A 381 -13.09 28.37 -10.08
CA LYS A 381 -14.15 27.85 -9.19
C LYS A 381 -15.50 28.56 -9.43
N PRO A 382 -16.66 27.89 -9.30
CA PRO A 382 -17.92 28.57 -9.02
C PRO A 382 -18.14 28.75 -7.52
N ALA A 383 -18.52 29.97 -7.15
CA ALA A 383 -18.89 30.39 -5.82
C ALA A 383 -20.32 29.95 -5.46
N VAL A 384 -20.48 29.56 -4.20
CA VAL A 384 -21.75 29.35 -3.49
C VAL A 384 -22.49 30.69 -3.42
N ARG A 385 -23.79 30.69 -3.75
CA ARG A 385 -24.70 31.82 -3.51
C ARG A 385 -25.75 31.42 -2.46
N PRO A 386 -26.08 32.29 -1.48
CA PRO A 386 -27.03 31.96 -0.42
C PRO A 386 -28.48 32.22 -0.86
N SER A 387 -29.37 31.39 -0.33
CA SER A 387 -30.82 31.44 -0.47
C SER A 387 -31.43 32.45 0.51
N GLU A 388 -32.14 33.44 -0.02
CA GLU A 388 -33.07 34.30 0.73
C GLU A 388 -34.32 34.62 -0.10
N LYS A 389 -35.43 34.83 0.64
CA LYS A 389 -36.82 35.17 0.27
C LYS A 389 -37.71 33.96 -0.04
N GLY A 390 -38.87 33.76 0.60
CA GLY A 390 -39.66 34.61 1.50
C GLY A 390 -41.16 34.52 1.10
N GLY A 391 -42.06 34.49 2.10
CA GLY A 391 -43.53 34.60 1.95
C GLY A 391 -44.26 33.26 2.11
N SER A 392 -44.97 32.95 3.21
CA SER A 392 -46.10 33.63 3.90
C SER A 392 -47.42 33.62 3.11
N ASN A 393 -48.35 32.76 3.58
CA ASN A 393 -49.84 32.76 3.57
C ASN A 393 -50.33 31.32 3.29
N GLY A 394 -51.31 30.72 3.96
CA GLY A 394 -52.38 31.23 4.83
C GLY A 394 -53.70 30.52 4.45
N GLY A 395 -54.39 29.91 5.42
CA GLY A 395 -55.75 29.33 5.29
C GLY A 395 -55.77 27.90 4.74
N ARG A 396 -56.50 26.93 5.28
CA ARG A 396 -57.71 26.91 6.11
C ARG A 396 -57.73 25.64 6.97
#